data_AF-W6AA97-F1
#
_entry.id   AF-W6AA97-F1
#
_cell.length_a   1.000
_cell.length_b   1.000
_cell.length_c   1.000
_cell.angle_alpha   90.00
_cell.angle_beta   90.00
_cell.angle_gamma   90.00
#
_symmetry.space_group_name_H-M   'P 1'
#
loop_
_entity.id
_entity.type
_entity.pdbx_description
1 polymer ?
#
loop_
_entity_poly.entity_id
_entity_poly.type
_entity_poly.pdbx_seq_one_letter_code
_entity_poly.pdbx_strand_id
1 'polypeptide(L)'
;MKKLLAVLAASSLVAASSSAVVACTNELSNYNTFKDWIQRRETFILYVGAEDCPVCQSFVKATTGKVDGDIETFSNNVNNGNNQDFNDLTNNYNNSLKEGDEDIYENGFGTKVNQVKFHHFVEEKKDKINSKKWWIKIKEWILEQYKIQYKIHNIPEGDPNFITKDWTIDTLKITSIPVFIVIRDGKFVNLVQGFDDTTGGVGEATALQNLMLKFDEILRDQSSFYQPVGGGDEGTEGETGDGGIDQSGENQQIDYNSRKFNYNFNK
;
A
#
# COMPACT_ATOMS: atom_id res chain seq x y z
N MET A 1 -0.85 -63.94 -50.95
CA MET A 1 -1.92 -63.57 -50.01
C MET A 1 -1.44 -63.98 -48.60
N LYS A 2 -0.66 -63.25 -47.80
CA LYS A 2 -0.53 -61.81 -47.49
C LYS A 2 -1.89 -61.12 -47.44
N LYS A 3 -2.55 -61.18 -46.26
CA LYS A 3 -3.36 -60.12 -45.67
C LYS A 3 -3.94 -60.54 -44.30
N LEU A 4 -3.57 -59.76 -43.30
CA LEU A 4 -4.44 -59.21 -42.23
C LEU A 4 -5.10 -60.18 -41.25
N LEU A 5 -4.33 -60.75 -40.31
CA LEU A 5 -4.84 -61.12 -38.99
C LEU A 5 -3.74 -60.94 -37.93
N ALA A 6 -3.46 -59.68 -37.56
CA ALA A 6 -2.73 -59.31 -36.35
C ALA A 6 -2.90 -57.79 -36.11
N VAL A 7 -4.14 -57.37 -35.90
CA VAL A 7 -4.49 -56.05 -35.36
C VAL A 7 -5.26 -56.35 -34.07
N LEU A 8 -4.90 -55.64 -32.99
CA LEU A 8 -5.45 -55.67 -31.62
C LEU A 8 -4.69 -56.52 -30.58
N ALA A 9 -3.47 -56.09 -30.21
CA ALA A 9 -2.93 -56.32 -28.86
C ALA A 9 -1.79 -55.35 -28.49
N ALA A 10 -1.82 -54.10 -28.96
CA ALA A 10 -0.76 -53.13 -28.65
C ALA A 10 -1.35 -51.74 -28.37
N SER A 11 -2.25 -51.66 -27.39
CA SER A 11 -2.70 -50.36 -26.87
C SER A 11 -3.48 -50.55 -25.59
N SER A 12 -2.77 -50.57 -24.46
CA SER A 12 -3.16 -49.85 -23.24
C SER A 12 -2.25 -50.25 -22.06
N LEU A 13 -1.01 -49.78 -22.08
CA LEU A 13 -0.33 -49.47 -20.84
C LEU A 13 0.50 -48.21 -21.03
N VAL A 14 -0.17 -47.13 -21.46
CA VAL A 14 0.31 -45.80 -21.10
C VAL A 14 -0.05 -45.68 -19.62
N ALA A 15 0.94 -45.99 -18.78
CA ALA A 15 0.89 -45.61 -17.38
C ALA A 15 0.51 -44.12 -17.36
N ALA A 16 -0.66 -43.82 -16.79
CA ALA A 16 -0.95 -42.49 -16.33
C ALA A 16 0.04 -42.23 -15.18
N SER A 17 1.27 -41.86 -15.52
CA SER A 17 2.04 -40.98 -14.67
C SER A 17 1.22 -39.70 -14.65
N SER A 18 0.26 -39.65 -13.73
CA SER A 18 -0.18 -38.42 -13.15
C SER A 18 1.09 -37.79 -12.61
N SER A 19 1.75 -37.01 -13.46
CA SER A 19 2.55 -35.89 -13.03
C SER A 19 1.57 -35.11 -12.16
N ALA A 20 1.59 -35.38 -10.86
CA ALA A 20 1.15 -34.41 -9.90
C ALA A 20 2.00 -33.19 -10.23
N VAL A 21 1.45 -32.29 -11.04
CA VAL A 21 1.91 -30.92 -11.06
C VAL A 21 1.57 -30.50 -9.65
N VAL A 22 2.51 -30.72 -8.73
CA VAL A 22 2.57 -29.97 -7.50
C VAL A 22 2.62 -28.55 -8.01
N ALA A 23 1.44 -27.92 -8.05
CA ALA A 23 1.35 -26.50 -8.28
C ALA A 23 2.14 -25.92 -7.12
N CYS A 24 3.42 -25.66 -7.35
CA CYS A 24 4.22 -24.85 -6.45
C CYS A 24 3.45 -23.54 -6.39
N THR A 25 2.67 -23.35 -5.31
CA THR A 25 1.93 -22.13 -5.07
C THR A 25 2.93 -21.01 -5.26
N ASN A 26 2.73 -20.17 -6.26
CA ASN A 26 3.70 -19.15 -6.61
C ASN A 26 3.86 -18.24 -5.39
N GLU A 27 4.96 -18.39 -4.65
CA GLU A 27 5.21 -17.65 -3.40
C GLU A 27 5.30 -16.13 -3.61
N LEU A 28 5.32 -15.69 -4.88
CA LEU A 28 5.27 -14.30 -5.33
C LEU A 28 3.92 -13.87 -5.93
N SER A 29 2.89 -14.73 -5.93
CA SER A 29 1.58 -14.41 -6.54
C SER A 29 0.98 -13.12 -5.98
N ASN A 30 1.01 -12.95 -4.66
CA ASN A 30 0.52 -11.73 -4.01
C ASN A 30 1.37 -10.50 -4.39
N TYR A 31 2.70 -10.66 -4.51
CA TYR A 31 3.56 -9.57 -4.95
C TYR A 31 3.31 -9.17 -6.41
N ASN A 32 3.10 -10.14 -7.31
CA ASN A 32 2.75 -9.86 -8.70
C ASN A 32 1.39 -9.16 -8.79
N THR A 33 0.39 -9.63 -8.04
CA THR A 33 -0.93 -8.97 -7.96
C THR A 33 -0.80 -7.53 -7.46
N PHE A 34 0.01 -7.32 -6.41
CA PHE A 34 0.33 -5.98 -5.91
C PHE A 34 0.98 -5.11 -6.99
N LYS A 35 1.97 -5.63 -7.71
CA LYS A 35 2.65 -4.91 -8.80
C LYS A 35 1.70 -4.56 -9.94
N ASP A 36 0.73 -5.40 -10.25
CA ASP A 36 -0.28 -5.12 -11.26
C ASP A 36 -1.17 -3.93 -10.85
N TRP A 37 -1.59 -3.84 -9.57
CA TRP A 37 -2.33 -2.67 -9.05
C TRP A 37 -1.51 -1.39 -9.17
N ILE A 38 -0.22 -1.47 -8.84
CA ILE A 38 0.73 -0.35 -8.98
C ILE A 38 0.87 0.09 -10.44
N GLN A 39 1.04 -0.86 -11.37
CA GLN A 39 1.18 -0.56 -12.82
C GLN A 39 -0.10 0.03 -13.41
N ARG A 40 -1.27 -0.40 -12.94
CA ARG A 40 -2.57 0.19 -13.31
C ARG A 40 -2.84 1.55 -12.65
N ARG A 41 -1.88 2.06 -11.88
CA ARG A 41 -1.97 3.34 -11.17
C ARG A 41 -3.21 3.44 -10.27
N GLU A 42 -3.58 2.33 -9.62
CA GLU A 42 -4.72 2.33 -8.71
C GLU A 42 -4.41 3.20 -7.47
N THR A 43 -5.43 3.90 -6.96
CA THR A 43 -5.42 4.48 -5.60
C THR A 43 -6.14 3.50 -4.68
N PHE A 44 -5.44 3.00 -3.67
CA PHE A 44 -5.97 1.94 -2.81
C PHE A 44 -5.31 1.90 -1.44
N ILE A 45 -6.00 1.25 -0.51
CA ILE A 45 -5.47 0.84 0.78
C ILE A 45 -5.33 -0.68 0.74
N LEU A 46 -4.11 -1.19 0.97
CA LEU A 46 -3.84 -2.62 1.10
C LEU A 46 -3.73 -2.99 2.58
N TYR A 47 -4.63 -3.84 3.04
CA TYR A 47 -4.56 -4.48 4.35
C TYR A 47 -3.74 -5.77 4.31
N VAL A 48 -2.82 -5.92 5.25
CA VAL A 48 -2.03 -7.13 5.46
C VAL A 48 -2.25 -7.60 6.89
N GLY A 49 -2.79 -8.82 7.03
CA GLY A 49 -3.19 -9.36 8.33
C GLY A 49 -3.07 -10.87 8.42
N ALA A 50 -3.55 -11.42 9.54
CA ALA A 50 -3.63 -12.86 9.74
C ALA A 50 -4.89 -13.27 10.50
N GLU A 51 -5.34 -14.51 10.31
CA GLU A 51 -6.53 -15.05 10.96
C GLU A 51 -6.32 -15.26 12.47
N ASP A 52 -5.15 -15.75 12.89
CA ASP A 52 -4.80 -15.97 14.31
C ASP A 52 -4.30 -14.72 15.05
N CYS A 53 -4.56 -13.53 14.51
CA CYS A 53 -4.16 -12.25 15.05
C CYS A 53 -5.36 -11.54 15.69
N PRO A 54 -5.45 -11.41 17.03
CA PRO A 54 -6.61 -10.81 17.70
C PRO A 54 -6.91 -9.38 17.25
N VAL A 55 -5.87 -8.54 17.12
CA VAL A 55 -6.01 -7.15 16.65
C VAL A 55 -6.54 -7.10 15.20
N CYS A 56 -6.14 -8.07 14.37
CA CYS A 56 -6.63 -8.22 13.00
C CYS A 56 -8.11 -8.61 12.99
N GLN A 57 -8.52 -9.54 13.86
CA GLN A 57 -9.93 -9.94 14.02
C GLN A 57 -10.79 -8.78 14.49
N SER A 58 -10.30 -7.93 15.40
CA SER A 58 -11.04 -6.75 15.84
C SER A 58 -11.25 -5.73 14.73
N PHE A 59 -10.27 -5.53 13.84
CA PHE A 59 -10.46 -4.71 12.65
C PHE A 59 -11.54 -5.32 11.72
N VAL A 60 -11.48 -6.63 11.48
CA VAL A 60 -12.49 -7.33 10.66
C VAL A 60 -13.87 -7.22 11.31
N LYS A 61 -13.97 -7.34 12.62
CA LYS A 61 -15.21 -7.18 13.36
C LYS A 61 -15.74 -5.75 13.30
N ALA A 62 -14.87 -4.76 13.45
CA ALA A 62 -15.26 -3.35 13.34
C ALA A 62 -15.85 -3.03 11.96
N THR A 63 -15.26 -3.61 10.89
CA THR A 63 -15.67 -3.35 9.50
C THR A 63 -16.88 -4.16 9.05
N THR A 64 -17.10 -5.35 9.61
CA THR A 64 -18.19 -6.27 9.20
C THR A 64 -19.33 -6.37 10.21
N GLY A 65 -19.13 -5.88 11.43
CA GLY A 65 -20.04 -6.06 12.57
C GLY A 65 -20.08 -7.48 13.15
N LYS A 66 -19.18 -8.38 12.71
CA LYS A 66 -19.20 -9.81 13.09
C LYS A 66 -17.83 -10.26 13.61
N VAL A 67 -17.83 -11.01 14.72
CA VAL A 67 -16.60 -11.58 15.32
C VAL A 67 -15.88 -12.49 14.32
N ASP A 68 -16.63 -13.30 13.57
CA ASP A 68 -16.13 -14.17 12.50
C ASP A 68 -16.42 -13.55 11.12
N GLY A 69 -16.27 -12.23 11.02
CA GLY A 69 -16.43 -11.51 9.76
C GLY A 69 -15.42 -11.97 8.72
N ASP A 70 -15.76 -11.78 7.46
CA ASP A 70 -14.89 -12.08 6.34
C ASP A 70 -14.42 -10.77 5.70
N ILE A 71 -13.10 -10.55 5.68
CA ILE A 71 -12.50 -9.35 5.11
C ILE A 71 -12.76 -9.26 3.60
N GLU A 72 -12.96 -10.39 2.91
CA GLU A 72 -13.30 -10.42 1.49
C GLU A 72 -14.69 -9.80 1.26
N THR A 73 -15.64 -10.03 2.17
CA THR A 73 -16.95 -9.35 2.12
C THR A 73 -16.81 -7.83 2.27
N PHE A 74 -15.97 -7.36 3.19
CA PHE A 74 -15.70 -5.92 3.34
C PHE A 74 -15.03 -5.34 2.09
N SER A 75 -13.99 -6.01 1.59
CA SER A 75 -13.29 -5.67 0.34
C SER A 75 -14.25 -5.55 -0.84
N ASN A 76 -15.15 -6.51 -1.01
CA ASN A 76 -16.16 -6.48 -2.07
C ASN A 76 -17.17 -5.34 -1.89
N ASN A 77 -17.60 -5.04 -0.67
CA ASN A 77 -18.48 -3.90 -0.43
C ASN A 77 -17.80 -2.58 -0.77
N VAL A 78 -16.53 -2.41 -0.39
CA VAL A 78 -15.73 -1.25 -0.78
C VAL A 78 -15.63 -1.19 -2.30
N ASN A 79 -15.08 -2.21 -2.95
CA ASN A 79 -14.76 -2.19 -4.38
C ASN A 79 -15.98 -2.16 -5.32
N ASN A 80 -17.20 -2.38 -4.79
CA ASN A 80 -18.46 -2.19 -5.52
C ASN A 80 -19.14 -0.84 -5.22
N GLY A 81 -18.55 0.02 -4.39
CA GLY A 81 -19.08 1.34 -4.04
C GLY A 81 -20.18 1.31 -2.97
N ASN A 82 -20.32 0.20 -2.25
CA ASN A 82 -21.35 0.00 -1.22
C ASN A 82 -20.86 0.34 0.20
N ASN A 83 -19.65 0.89 0.35
CA ASN A 83 -19.09 1.29 1.64
C ASN A 83 -19.00 2.81 1.74
N GLN A 84 -19.76 3.39 2.68
CA GLN A 84 -19.86 4.85 2.83
C GLN A 84 -18.52 5.50 3.20
N ASP A 85 -17.75 4.91 4.11
CA ASP A 85 -16.48 5.48 4.55
C ASP A 85 -15.49 5.60 3.38
N PHE A 86 -15.37 4.57 2.54
CA PHE A 86 -14.50 4.61 1.35
C PHE A 86 -15.04 5.50 0.24
N ASN A 87 -16.37 5.64 0.12
CA ASN A 87 -16.97 6.62 -0.78
C ASN A 87 -16.63 8.05 -0.33
N ASP A 88 -16.66 8.31 0.97
CA ASP A 88 -16.28 9.62 1.54
C ASP A 88 -14.79 9.88 1.38
N LEU A 89 -13.91 8.90 1.62
CA LEU A 89 -12.48 8.99 1.31
C LEU A 89 -12.24 9.34 -0.17
N THR A 90 -12.97 8.69 -1.08
CA THR A 90 -12.86 8.95 -2.53
C THR A 90 -13.27 10.38 -2.85
N ASN A 91 -14.41 10.84 -2.33
CA ASN A 91 -14.92 12.18 -2.56
C ASN A 91 -13.96 13.24 -1.99
N ASN A 92 -13.50 13.06 -0.76
CA ASN A 92 -12.59 13.98 -0.10
C ASN A 92 -11.23 14.05 -0.81
N TYR A 93 -10.68 12.91 -1.21
CA TYR A 93 -9.46 12.84 -2.02
C TYR A 93 -9.66 13.62 -3.33
N ASN A 94 -10.70 13.33 -4.10
CA ASN A 94 -10.97 14.01 -5.37
C ASN A 94 -11.21 15.53 -5.20
N ASN A 95 -11.87 15.94 -4.12
CA ASN A 95 -12.11 17.35 -3.81
C ASN A 95 -10.84 18.08 -3.33
N SER A 96 -9.87 17.35 -2.77
CA SER A 96 -8.58 17.92 -2.38
C SER A 96 -7.65 18.15 -3.57
N LEU A 97 -7.92 17.52 -4.72
CA LEU A 97 -7.24 17.78 -5.97
C LEU A 97 -7.67 19.16 -6.48
N LYS A 98 -6.84 20.18 -6.26
CA LYS A 98 -7.07 21.50 -6.86
C LYS A 98 -6.72 21.47 -8.35
N GLU A 99 -7.61 21.96 -9.19
CA GLU A 99 -7.31 22.26 -10.59
C GLU A 99 -6.34 23.45 -10.63
N GLY A 100 -5.12 23.22 -11.12
CA GLY A 100 -4.27 24.30 -11.63
C GLY A 100 -4.70 24.68 -13.05
N ASP A 101 -4.34 25.89 -13.51
CA ASP A 101 -4.65 26.38 -14.87
C ASP A 101 -3.99 25.56 -16.00
N GLU A 102 -3.16 24.59 -15.65
CA GLU A 102 -2.68 23.48 -16.49
C GLU A 102 -2.79 22.22 -15.62
N ASP A 103 -2.96 21.03 -16.21
CA ASP A 103 -3.18 19.69 -15.59
C ASP A 103 -2.16 19.26 -14.48
N ILE A 104 -1.96 20.11 -13.48
CA ILE A 104 -0.98 20.09 -12.42
C ILE A 104 -1.81 20.24 -11.15
N TYR A 105 -2.20 19.11 -10.59
CA TYR A 105 -2.90 19.08 -9.32
C TYR A 105 -1.92 19.51 -8.21
N GLU A 106 -2.26 20.55 -7.45
CA GLU A 106 -1.36 21.14 -6.43
C GLU A 106 -0.95 20.13 -5.33
N ASN A 107 -1.53 18.93 -5.28
CA ASN A 107 -1.33 17.95 -4.22
C ASN A 107 -0.12 17.02 -4.40
N GLY A 108 0.85 17.38 -5.24
CA GLY A 108 2.10 16.64 -5.39
C GLY A 108 1.97 15.39 -6.25
N PHE A 109 0.84 14.67 -6.15
CA PHE A 109 0.53 13.44 -6.86
C PHE A 109 -0.97 13.11 -6.85
N GLY A 110 -1.53 12.84 -8.02
CA GLY A 110 -2.86 12.22 -8.10
C GLY A 110 -3.59 12.53 -9.39
N THR A 111 -4.51 11.66 -9.75
CA THR A 111 -5.56 11.95 -10.72
C THR A 111 -6.90 11.73 -10.04
N LYS A 112 -7.96 12.36 -10.55
CA LYS A 112 -9.33 12.04 -10.10
C LYS A 112 -9.53 10.53 -10.27
N VAL A 113 -9.97 9.86 -9.21
CA VAL A 113 -10.26 8.43 -9.25
C VAL A 113 -11.75 8.22 -9.12
N ASN A 114 -12.26 7.20 -9.81
CA ASN A 114 -13.64 6.77 -9.60
C ASN A 114 -13.84 6.22 -8.18
N GLN A 115 -12.79 5.63 -7.61
CA GLN A 115 -12.84 4.97 -6.31
C GLN A 115 -11.44 4.78 -5.71
N VAL A 116 -11.32 5.05 -4.41
CA VAL A 116 -10.27 4.49 -3.55
C VAL A 116 -10.65 3.04 -3.26
N LYS A 117 -9.80 2.09 -3.67
CA LYS A 117 -10.08 0.66 -3.48
C LYS A 117 -9.55 0.14 -2.16
N PHE A 118 -10.08 -1.01 -1.74
CA PHE A 118 -9.53 -1.78 -0.63
C PHE A 118 -9.08 -3.15 -1.15
N HIS A 119 -7.82 -3.48 -0.90
CA HIS A 119 -7.24 -4.78 -1.21
C HIS A 119 -6.76 -5.44 0.07
N HIS A 120 -6.64 -6.76 0.07
CA HIS A 120 -6.12 -7.46 1.24
C HIS A 120 -5.24 -8.66 0.91
N PHE A 121 -4.33 -8.96 1.82
CA PHE A 121 -3.66 -10.25 1.94
C PHE A 121 -3.77 -10.74 3.38
N VAL A 122 -4.43 -11.88 3.57
CA VAL A 122 -4.56 -12.53 4.87
C VAL A 122 -3.85 -13.88 4.85
N GLU A 123 -3.08 -14.13 5.90
CA GLU A 123 -2.43 -15.41 6.15
C GLU A 123 -3.09 -16.13 7.32
N GLU A 124 -3.05 -17.46 7.36
CA GLU A 124 -3.60 -18.21 8.50
C GLU A 124 -2.89 -17.88 9.82
N LYS A 125 -1.56 -17.65 9.76
CA LYS A 125 -0.70 -17.47 10.94
C LYS A 125 0.16 -16.21 10.89
N LYS A 126 0.04 -15.37 11.91
CA LYS A 126 0.78 -14.10 12.08
C LYS A 126 2.29 -14.30 12.07
N ASP A 127 2.78 -15.33 12.74
CA ASP A 127 4.23 -15.55 12.88
C ASP A 127 4.90 -15.93 11.55
N LYS A 128 4.10 -16.40 10.57
CA LYS A 128 4.62 -16.78 9.26
C LYS A 128 4.71 -15.60 8.29
N ILE A 129 3.94 -14.53 8.50
CA ILE A 129 3.80 -13.45 7.51
C ILE A 129 5.14 -12.80 7.18
N ASN A 130 5.95 -12.51 8.19
CA ASN A 130 7.26 -11.88 8.06
C ASN A 130 8.30 -12.72 7.30
N SER A 131 8.06 -14.03 7.15
CA SER A 131 8.91 -14.92 6.37
C SER A 131 8.42 -15.17 4.94
N LYS A 132 7.24 -14.65 4.57
CA LYS A 132 6.69 -14.84 3.22
C LYS A 132 7.48 -14.03 2.19
N LYS A 133 7.90 -14.69 1.10
CA LYS A 133 8.67 -14.04 0.03
C LYS A 133 7.94 -12.86 -0.60
N TRP A 134 6.63 -12.99 -0.86
CA TRP A 134 5.83 -11.87 -1.39
C TRP A 134 5.86 -10.66 -0.46
N TRP A 135 5.82 -10.87 0.86
CA TRP A 135 5.80 -9.78 1.83
C TRP A 135 7.15 -9.09 1.93
N ILE A 136 8.24 -9.87 1.94
CA ILE A 136 9.61 -9.34 1.83
C ILE A 136 9.73 -8.47 0.57
N LYS A 137 9.21 -8.90 -0.58
CA LYS A 137 9.23 -8.10 -1.82
C LYS A 137 8.41 -6.81 -1.76
N ILE A 138 7.27 -6.81 -1.07
CA ILE A 138 6.53 -5.57 -0.83
C ILE A 138 7.33 -4.62 0.06
N LYS A 139 7.95 -5.10 1.15
CA LYS A 139 8.81 -4.27 2.01
C LYS A 139 10.03 -3.72 1.27
N GLU A 140 10.70 -4.53 0.43
CA GLU A 140 11.77 -4.06 -0.46
C GLU A 140 11.28 -2.94 -1.38
N TRP A 141 10.11 -3.11 -2.01
CA TRP A 141 9.54 -2.09 -2.89
C TRP A 141 9.25 -0.79 -2.12
N ILE A 142 8.66 -0.87 -0.93
CA ILE A 142 8.41 0.30 -0.05
C ILE A 142 9.73 1.02 0.28
N LEU A 143 10.78 0.28 0.64
CA LEU A 143 12.10 0.84 0.91
C LEU A 143 12.67 1.59 -0.31
N GLU A 144 12.52 1.02 -1.50
CA GLU A 144 12.95 1.68 -2.73
C GLU A 144 12.14 2.95 -3.03
N GLN A 145 10.82 2.94 -2.75
CA GLN A 145 10.01 4.16 -2.86
C GLN A 145 10.53 5.27 -1.93
N TYR A 146 10.90 4.95 -0.68
CA TYR A 146 11.51 5.93 0.21
C TYR A 146 12.81 6.50 -0.31
N LYS A 147 13.72 5.63 -0.79
CA LYS A 147 15.00 6.08 -1.34
C LYS A 147 14.81 7.01 -2.54
N ILE A 148 13.81 6.75 -3.38
CA ILE A 148 13.47 7.62 -4.52
C ILE A 148 12.98 8.98 -4.03
N GLN A 149 12.02 8.99 -3.09
CA GLN A 149 11.49 10.24 -2.53
C GLN A 149 12.57 11.08 -1.87
N TYR A 150 13.39 10.47 -1.04
CA TYR A 150 14.50 11.13 -0.36
C TYR A 150 15.48 11.81 -1.34
N LYS A 151 15.83 11.14 -2.45
CA LYS A 151 16.68 11.73 -3.51
C LYS A 151 16.06 12.96 -4.16
N ILE A 152 14.74 13.00 -4.26
CA ILE A 152 14.00 14.11 -4.90
C ILE A 152 13.96 15.34 -3.97
N HIS A 153 13.86 15.12 -2.66
CA HIS A 153 13.73 16.19 -1.65
C HIS A 153 15.05 16.76 -1.12
N ASN A 154 16.20 16.20 -1.52
CA ASN A 154 17.54 16.66 -1.12
C ASN A 154 17.69 16.96 0.38
N ILE A 155 17.05 16.12 1.21
CA ILE A 155 16.98 16.28 2.66
C ILE A 155 18.43 16.26 3.23
N PRO A 156 18.86 17.23 4.05
CA PRO A 156 20.25 17.30 4.52
C PRO A 156 20.71 16.07 5.33
N GLU A 157 22.00 15.71 5.26
CA GLU A 157 22.61 14.61 6.05
C GLU A 157 22.39 14.71 7.57
N GLY A 158 22.12 15.91 8.10
CA GLY A 158 21.83 16.14 9.51
C GLY A 158 20.34 16.05 9.89
N ASP A 159 19.44 15.86 8.94
CA ASP A 159 18.00 15.73 9.23
C ASP A 159 17.70 14.33 9.80
N PRO A 160 16.90 14.20 10.86
CA PRO A 160 16.50 12.90 11.42
C PRO A 160 15.81 11.97 10.40
N ASN A 161 15.32 12.53 9.29
CA ASN A 161 14.68 11.82 8.18
C ASN A 161 15.65 11.49 7.02
N PHE A 162 16.96 11.68 7.21
CA PHE A 162 17.95 11.35 6.19
C PHE A 162 18.02 9.84 5.92
N ILE A 163 17.76 9.45 4.67
CA ILE A 163 17.82 8.06 4.24
C ILE A 163 19.20 7.76 3.68
N THR A 164 20.01 7.02 4.45
CA THR A 164 21.32 6.57 4.01
C THR A 164 21.19 5.38 3.03
N LYS A 165 22.25 5.14 2.24
CA LYS A 165 22.33 3.94 1.38
C LYS A 165 22.27 2.62 2.17
N ASP A 166 22.50 2.67 3.48
CA ASP A 166 22.60 1.50 4.36
C ASP A 166 21.25 1.05 4.94
N TRP A 167 20.17 1.76 4.62
CA TRP A 167 18.83 1.35 5.05
C TRP A 167 18.44 0.00 4.44
N THR A 168 17.93 -0.86 5.30
CA THR A 168 17.44 -2.20 4.96
C THR A 168 15.94 -2.28 5.23
N ILE A 169 15.33 -3.42 4.90
CA ILE A 169 13.92 -3.69 5.21
C ILE A 169 13.64 -3.54 6.71
N ASP A 170 14.59 -3.93 7.56
CA ASP A 170 14.45 -3.86 9.01
C ASP A 170 14.34 -2.41 9.51
N THR A 171 14.95 -1.46 8.79
CA THR A 171 14.86 -0.03 9.07
C THR A 171 13.42 0.50 8.94
N LEU A 172 12.57 -0.15 8.14
CA LEU A 172 11.17 0.26 7.99
C LEU A 172 10.35 0.08 9.29
N LYS A 173 10.87 -0.73 10.24
CA LYS A 173 10.20 -1.06 11.51
C LYS A 173 8.77 -1.58 11.32
N ILE A 174 8.53 -2.29 10.21
CA ILE A 174 7.26 -2.98 9.95
C ILE A 174 7.29 -4.32 10.69
N THR A 175 6.99 -4.28 11.98
CA THR A 175 7.20 -5.40 12.92
C THR A 175 5.90 -6.06 13.38
N SER A 176 4.75 -5.39 13.26
CA SER A 176 3.46 -5.89 13.69
C SER A 176 2.46 -5.96 12.54
N ILE A 177 1.37 -6.71 12.75
CA ILE A 177 0.16 -6.71 11.92
C ILE A 177 -1.05 -6.40 12.82
N PRO A 178 -2.15 -5.83 12.28
CA PRO A 178 -2.36 -5.52 10.87
C PRO A 178 -1.50 -4.36 10.37
N VAL A 179 -1.22 -4.35 9.06
CA VAL A 179 -0.54 -3.26 8.37
C VAL A 179 -1.44 -2.77 7.24
N PHE A 180 -1.52 -1.45 7.07
CA PHE A 180 -2.25 -0.80 6.01
C PHE A 180 -1.27 0.01 5.16
N ILE A 181 -1.14 -0.35 3.89
CA ILE A 181 -0.29 0.37 2.92
C ILE A 181 -1.20 1.25 2.09
N VAL A 182 -0.95 2.56 2.11
CA VAL A 182 -1.75 3.55 1.37
C VAL A 182 -1.02 3.92 0.09
N ILE A 183 -1.68 3.70 -1.05
CA ILE A 183 -1.19 3.97 -2.39
C ILE A 183 -2.08 5.03 -3.06
N ARG A 184 -1.46 6.05 -3.67
CA ARG A 184 -2.13 7.04 -4.52
C ARG A 184 -1.57 6.94 -5.93
N ASP A 185 -2.41 6.73 -6.93
CA ASP A 185 -2.00 6.73 -8.34
C ASP A 185 -0.81 5.77 -8.62
N GLY A 186 -0.83 4.59 -8.00
CA GLY A 186 0.26 3.60 -8.07
C GLY A 186 1.55 3.97 -7.31
N LYS A 187 1.54 5.04 -6.51
CA LYS A 187 2.70 5.51 -5.75
C LYS A 187 2.51 5.27 -4.27
N PHE A 188 3.59 4.87 -3.61
CA PHE A 188 3.58 4.71 -2.16
C PHE A 188 3.43 6.08 -1.49
N VAL A 189 2.57 6.14 -0.48
CA VAL A 189 2.28 7.35 0.28
C VAL A 189 2.63 7.12 1.73
N ASN A 190 1.95 6.20 2.38
CA ASN A 190 2.11 5.99 3.80
C ASN A 190 1.83 4.54 4.18
N LEU A 191 2.22 4.20 5.41
CA LEU A 191 1.97 2.92 6.03
C LEU A 191 1.47 3.16 7.46
N VAL A 192 0.36 2.52 7.80
CA VAL A 192 -0.21 2.53 9.15
C VAL A 192 -0.08 1.12 9.74
N GLN A 193 0.46 1.02 10.95
CA GLN A 193 0.59 -0.27 11.66
C GLN A 193 -0.37 -0.29 12.85
N GLY A 194 -0.98 -1.45 13.07
CA GLY A 194 -1.88 -1.69 14.19
C GLY A 194 -3.32 -1.23 13.95
N PHE A 195 -4.18 -1.61 14.88
CA PHE A 195 -5.57 -1.17 14.99
C PHE A 195 -5.88 -1.09 16.49
N ASP A 196 -6.04 0.12 17.02
CA ASP A 196 -6.16 0.34 18.46
C ASP A 196 -7.56 -0.03 18.95
N ASP A 197 -7.77 -1.31 19.29
CA ASP A 197 -9.05 -1.83 19.75
C ASP A 197 -9.17 -1.94 21.28
N THR A 198 -8.08 -1.89 22.04
CA THR A 198 -8.11 -2.40 23.44
C THR A 198 -7.26 -1.69 24.49
N THR A 199 -6.25 -0.87 24.15
CA THR A 199 -5.33 -0.32 25.17
C THR A 199 -5.79 0.99 25.83
N GLY A 200 -6.87 1.62 25.37
CA GLY A 200 -7.38 2.90 25.91
C GLY A 200 -8.87 2.96 26.27
N GLY A 201 -9.62 1.86 26.16
CA GLY A 201 -11.07 1.86 26.41
C GLY A 201 -11.92 2.44 25.27
N VAL A 202 -11.32 2.64 24.09
CA VAL A 202 -11.96 3.15 22.88
C VAL A 202 -12.53 1.94 22.12
N GLY A 203 -13.86 1.87 21.95
CA GLY A 203 -14.49 0.73 21.29
C GLY A 203 -14.11 0.59 19.80
N GLU A 204 -14.26 -0.62 19.25
CA GLU A 204 -13.94 -0.98 17.85
C GLU A 204 -14.47 0.02 16.80
N ALA A 205 -15.67 0.56 17.00
CA ALA A 205 -16.27 1.53 16.09
C ALA A 205 -15.49 2.86 16.06
N THR A 206 -15.07 3.37 17.23
CA THR A 206 -14.28 4.59 17.32
C THR A 206 -12.85 4.35 16.82
N ALA A 207 -12.27 3.17 17.07
CA ALA A 207 -11.00 2.77 16.49
C ALA A 207 -11.04 2.79 14.94
N LEU A 208 -12.11 2.26 14.36
CA LEU A 208 -12.34 2.30 12.91
C LEU A 208 -12.49 3.74 12.41
N GLN A 209 -13.28 4.57 13.10
CA GLN A 209 -13.43 5.98 12.74
C GLN A 209 -12.08 6.72 12.74
N ASN A 210 -11.26 6.51 13.77
CA ASN A 210 -9.93 7.12 13.85
C ASN A 210 -9.01 6.64 12.72
N LEU A 211 -9.07 5.34 12.39
CA LEU A 211 -8.33 4.79 11.26
C LEU A 211 -8.77 5.41 9.93
N MET A 212 -10.08 5.57 9.71
CA MET A 212 -10.63 6.21 8.51
C MET A 212 -10.22 7.69 8.42
N LEU A 213 -10.26 8.44 9.52
CA LEU A 213 -9.78 9.83 9.57
C LEU A 213 -8.29 9.91 9.21
N LYS A 214 -7.47 8.99 9.71
CA LYS A 214 -6.05 8.90 9.37
C LYS A 214 -5.84 8.60 7.89
N PHE A 215 -6.65 7.74 7.29
CA PHE A 215 -6.61 7.51 5.86
C PHE A 215 -7.03 8.74 5.04
N ASP A 216 -8.05 9.49 5.48
CA ASP A 216 -8.47 10.74 4.83
C ASP A 216 -7.33 11.76 4.83
N GLU A 217 -6.70 11.96 5.99
CA GLU A 217 -5.56 12.86 6.15
C GLU A 217 -4.41 12.47 5.21
N ILE A 218 -3.99 11.20 5.24
CA ILE A 218 -2.92 10.68 4.36
C ILE A 218 -3.28 10.84 2.88
N LEU A 219 -4.53 10.59 2.50
CA LEU A 219 -4.93 10.67 1.09
C LEU A 219 -4.97 12.11 0.59
N ARG A 220 -5.26 13.09 1.46
CA ARG A 220 -5.39 14.50 1.10
C ARG A 220 -4.09 15.29 1.26
N ASP A 221 -3.21 14.88 2.17
CA ASP A 221 -1.98 15.61 2.43
C ASP A 221 -1.03 15.52 1.24
N GLN A 222 -0.69 16.69 0.70
CA GLN A 222 0.17 16.88 -0.46
C GLN A 222 1.62 16.45 -0.17
N SER A 223 1.99 16.43 1.11
CA SER A 223 3.32 16.12 1.62
C SER A 223 3.43 14.76 2.31
N SER A 224 2.33 14.01 2.45
CA SER A 224 2.33 12.78 3.22
C SER A 224 3.21 11.72 2.54
N PHE A 225 4.41 11.57 3.06
CA PHE A 225 5.26 10.42 2.91
C PHE A 225 5.53 9.88 4.30
N TYR A 226 5.31 8.60 4.52
CA TYR A 226 5.72 7.99 5.79
C TYR A 226 7.23 8.22 5.98
N GLN A 227 7.62 8.70 7.14
CA GLN A 227 9.02 8.75 7.55
C GLN A 227 9.18 7.63 8.57
N PRO A 228 10.02 6.61 8.34
CA PRO A 228 10.27 5.62 9.38
C PRO A 228 10.92 6.33 10.56
N VAL A 229 10.30 6.14 11.72
CA VAL A 229 10.62 6.88 12.93
C VAL A 229 12.08 6.66 13.32
N GLY A 230 12.93 7.66 13.09
CA GLY A 230 14.12 7.91 13.89
C GLY A 230 13.65 8.53 15.20
N GLY A 231 13.98 7.94 16.35
CA GLY A 231 13.43 8.40 17.63
C GLY A 231 13.76 9.87 17.91
N GLY A 232 12.77 10.63 18.40
CA GLY A 232 12.97 11.97 18.97
C GLY A 232 11.72 12.85 18.90
N ASP A 233 10.94 12.81 19.97
CA ASP A 233 10.11 13.84 20.61
C ASP A 233 9.26 14.87 19.85
N GLU A 234 8.10 15.11 20.48
CA GLU A 234 7.17 16.23 20.34
C GLU A 234 7.86 17.60 20.47
N GLY A 235 7.47 18.57 19.64
CA GLY A 235 7.63 20.01 19.94
C GLY A 235 7.72 20.91 18.69
N THR A 236 6.68 21.68 18.33
CA THR A 236 6.40 23.10 18.68
C THR A 236 7.03 24.14 17.73
N GLU A 237 6.14 24.93 17.10
CA GLU A 237 6.22 26.36 16.70
C GLU A 237 7.08 26.92 15.54
N GLY A 238 6.38 27.69 14.68
CA GLY A 238 6.80 28.98 14.06
C GLY A 238 7.76 28.93 12.87
N GLU A 239 7.85 29.89 11.93
CA GLU A 239 7.05 31.05 11.50
C GLU A 239 7.67 31.52 10.15
N THR A 240 6.84 32.11 9.27
CA THR A 240 7.09 33.03 8.11
C THR A 240 8.45 33.20 7.41
N GLY A 241 8.41 33.29 6.07
CA GLY A 241 9.46 33.94 5.25
C GLY A 241 9.07 34.15 3.78
N ASP A 242 8.91 35.41 3.39
CA ASP A 242 8.62 35.99 2.06
C ASP A 242 9.86 36.02 1.14
N GLY A 243 9.65 36.08 -0.19
CA GLY A 243 10.70 36.38 -1.18
C GLY A 243 10.62 35.56 -2.48
N GLY A 244 10.14 36.16 -3.56
CA GLY A 244 10.13 35.56 -4.90
C GLY A 244 11.49 35.49 -5.59
N ILE A 245 11.55 34.79 -6.72
CA ILE A 245 12.29 35.12 -7.96
C ILE A 245 11.87 34.13 -9.07
N ASP A 246 11.70 34.71 -10.25
CA ASP A 246 11.54 34.12 -11.57
C ASP A 246 12.92 33.77 -12.17
N GLN A 247 13.11 32.56 -12.72
CA GLN A 247 13.92 32.29 -13.94
C GLN A 247 14.08 30.78 -14.28
N SER A 248 13.54 30.42 -15.44
CA SER A 248 14.01 29.48 -16.49
C SER A 248 15.13 28.45 -16.23
N GLY A 249 14.83 27.19 -16.60
CA GLY A 249 15.75 26.32 -17.39
C GLY A 249 16.52 25.22 -16.65
N GLU A 250 16.13 23.95 -16.90
CA GLU A 250 16.86 22.68 -16.73
C GLU A 250 17.32 22.23 -15.32
N ASN A 251 16.95 20.99 -14.97
CA ASN A 251 17.12 20.29 -13.69
C ASN A 251 16.50 20.99 -12.46
N GLN A 252 15.20 20.78 -12.27
CA GLN A 252 14.51 21.24 -11.06
C GLN A 252 14.96 20.43 -9.83
N GLN A 253 15.99 20.93 -9.14
CA GLN A 253 16.17 20.73 -7.71
C GLN A 253 15.08 21.50 -6.98
N ILE A 254 14.38 20.85 -6.07
CA ILE A 254 13.24 21.45 -5.36
C ILE A 254 13.61 21.63 -3.89
N ASP A 255 13.27 22.79 -3.34
CA ASP A 255 13.49 23.14 -1.94
C ASP A 255 12.70 22.18 -1.02
N TYR A 256 13.41 21.60 -0.05
CA TYR A 256 12.91 20.71 0.99
C TYR A 256 11.72 21.30 1.76
N ASN A 257 11.64 22.64 1.87
CA ASN A 257 10.56 23.33 2.57
C ASN A 257 9.33 23.65 1.69
N SER A 258 9.43 23.46 0.37
CA SER A 258 8.31 23.75 -0.52
C SER A 258 7.25 22.65 -0.40
N ARG A 259 5.97 23.00 -0.24
CA ARG A 259 4.85 22.00 -0.19
C ARG A 259 4.25 21.68 -1.55
N LYS A 260 4.82 22.23 -2.63
CA LYS A 260 4.34 22.05 -4.01
C LYS A 260 5.39 21.30 -4.80
N PHE A 261 5.09 20.05 -5.17
CA PHE A 261 5.99 19.24 -5.99
C PHE A 261 5.28 18.78 -7.25
N ASN A 262 6.02 18.67 -8.35
CA ASN A 262 5.51 18.11 -9.59
C ASN A 262 6.50 17.02 -10.03
N TYR A 263 6.08 15.77 -9.98
CA TYR A 263 6.98 14.65 -10.24
C TYR A 263 6.96 14.29 -11.72
N ASN A 264 7.92 14.82 -12.46
CA ASN A 264 8.20 14.37 -13.82
C ASN A 264 9.09 13.12 -13.77
N PHE A 265 8.47 11.95 -13.68
CA PHE A 265 9.15 10.70 -14.00
C PHE A 265 9.08 10.48 -15.51
N ASN A 266 10.24 10.23 -16.14
CA ASN A 266 10.31 9.92 -17.56
C ASN A 266 9.39 8.73 -17.88
N LYS A 267 8.53 8.94 -18.88
CA LYS A 267 7.58 7.95 -19.45
C LYS A 267 8.30 6.73 -19.99
#